data_AF-A0A7V9HN48-F1
#
_entry.id   AF-A0A7V9HN48-F1
#
_cell.length_a   1.000
_cell.length_b   1.000
_cell.length_c   1.000
_cell.angle_alpha   90.00
_cell.angle_beta   90.00
_cell.angle_gamma   90.00
#
_symmetry.space_group_name_H-M   'P 1'
#
loop_
_entity.id
_entity.type
_entity.pdbx_description
1 polymer ?
#
loop_
_entity_poly.entity_id
_entity_poly.type
_entity_poly.pdbx_seq_one_letter_code
_entity_poly.pdbx_strand_id
1 'polypeptide(L)'
;MYEYRLLDYHNRELLVYHWQPGQGFAGPDPPHLHVSAALDAQIDALSQRQIQLDKRHLATGRVSLPAVVRMLITEFGIAPLRHDWRAILDRTETAVEELETR
;
A
#
# COMPACT_ATOMS: atom_id res chain seq x y z
N MET A 1 4.99 9.25 -9.20
CA MET A 1 3.67 8.60 -9.35
C MET A 1 3.88 7.10 -9.35
N TYR A 2 3.02 6.35 -8.67
CA TYR A 2 3.05 4.88 -8.66
C TYR A 2 1.66 4.32 -8.39
N GLU A 3 1.47 3.06 -8.77
CA GLU A 3 0.32 2.22 -8.40
C GLU A 3 0.83 0.79 -8.16
N TYR A 4 0.70 0.29 -6.92
CA TYR A 4 1.03 -1.09 -6.58
C TYR A 4 -0.22 -1.81 -6.11
N ARG A 5 -0.62 -2.86 -6.83
CA ARG A 5 -1.85 -3.61 -6.56
C ARG A 5 -1.51 -5.00 -6.05
N LEU A 6 -2.05 -5.33 -4.88
CA LEU A 6 -2.08 -6.69 -4.38
C LEU A 6 -3.44 -7.30 -4.72
N LEU A 7 -3.42 -8.38 -5.48
CA LEU A 7 -4.61 -9.10 -5.91
C LEU A 7 -4.62 -10.51 -5.31
N ASP A 8 -5.80 -11.08 -5.14
CA ASP A 8 -5.94 -12.50 -4.80
C ASP A 8 -5.79 -13.41 -6.04
N TYR A 9 -5.91 -14.72 -5.84
CA TYR A 9 -5.83 -15.72 -6.90
C TYR A 9 -6.87 -15.53 -8.03
N HIS A 10 -7.99 -14.86 -7.75
CA HIS A 10 -9.04 -14.56 -8.71
C HIS A 10 -8.93 -13.15 -9.31
N ASN A 11 -7.79 -12.47 -9.12
CA ASN A 11 -7.56 -11.09 -9.50
C ASN A 11 -8.50 -10.08 -8.81
N ARG A 12 -9.05 -10.45 -7.64
CA ARG A 12 -9.79 -9.49 -6.82
C ARG A 12 -8.79 -8.64 -6.05
N GLU A 13 -9.00 -7.34 -6.11
CA GLU A 13 -8.16 -6.39 -5.40
C GLU A 13 -8.26 -6.57 -3.89
N LEU A 14 -7.12 -6.48 -3.21
CA LEU A 14 -7.01 -6.52 -1.75
C LEU A 14 -6.51 -5.19 -1.22
N LEU A 15 -5.38 -4.72 -1.75
CA LEU A 15 -4.72 -3.47 -1.37
C LEU A 15 -4.23 -2.74 -2.62
N VAL A 16 -4.36 -1.42 -2.65
CA VAL A 16 -3.74 -0.56 -3.66
C VAL A 16 -3.03 0.61 -3.03
N TYR A 17 -1.70 0.60 -3.11
CA TYR A 17 -0.90 1.78 -2.81
C TYR A 17 -0.88 2.67 -4.05
N HIS A 18 -1.34 3.90 -3.90
CA HIS A 18 -1.54 4.81 -5.02
C HIS A 18 -1.00 6.19 -4.70
N TRP A 19 -0.29 6.78 -5.66
CA TRP A 19 0.08 8.19 -5.60
C TRP A 19 0.19 8.79 -7.00
N GLN A 20 -0.68 9.75 -7.26
CA GLN A 20 -0.79 10.45 -8.54
C GLN A 20 -1.13 11.93 -8.30
N PRO A 21 -0.12 12.77 -8.01
CA PRO A 21 -0.34 14.16 -7.62
C PRO A 21 -0.63 15.06 -8.82
N GLY A 22 -1.33 16.17 -8.58
CA GLY A 22 -1.53 17.25 -9.55
C GLY A 22 -2.97 17.39 -10.03
N GLN A 23 -3.28 18.58 -10.57
CA GLN A 23 -4.64 19.00 -10.93
C GLN A 23 -5.27 18.21 -12.09
N GLY A 24 -4.51 17.35 -12.77
CA GLY A 24 -4.99 16.51 -13.87
C GLY A 24 -5.71 15.23 -13.42
N PHE A 25 -5.76 14.97 -12.11
CA PHE A 25 -6.24 13.71 -11.57
C PHE A 25 -7.33 13.91 -10.51
N ALA A 26 -8.31 13.01 -10.47
CA ALA A 26 -9.46 13.10 -9.58
C ALA A 26 -9.16 12.63 -8.13
N GLY A 27 -7.98 12.04 -7.91
CA GLY A 27 -7.55 11.53 -6.61
C GLY A 27 -6.91 12.62 -5.72
N PRO A 28 -6.69 12.33 -4.43
CA PRO A 28 -6.00 13.25 -3.55
C PRO A 28 -4.50 13.34 -3.87
N ASP A 29 -3.92 14.52 -3.67
CA ASP A 29 -2.48 14.78 -3.92
C ASP A 29 -1.53 13.93 -3.05
N PRO A 30 -1.82 13.69 -1.74
CA PRO A 30 -0.96 12.84 -0.92
C PRO A 30 -1.06 11.36 -1.32
N PRO A 31 0.04 10.59 -1.17
CA PRO A 31 0.01 9.14 -1.23
C PRO A 31 -1.04 8.52 -0.32
N HIS A 32 -1.68 7.46 -0.79
CA HIS A 32 -2.74 6.80 -0.04
C HIS A 32 -2.88 5.32 -0.36
N LEU A 33 -3.64 4.63 0.48
CA LEU A 33 -3.97 3.21 0.38
C LEU A 33 -5.49 3.05 0.21
N HIS A 34 -5.88 2.26 -0.79
CA HIS A 34 -7.21 1.64 -0.88
C HIS A 34 -7.16 0.24 -0.26
N VAL A 35 -8.17 -0.09 0.55
CA VAL A 35 -8.33 -1.42 1.15
C VAL A 35 -9.68 -1.99 0.73
N SER A 36 -9.67 -3.14 0.07
CA SER A 36 -10.90 -3.82 -0.38
C SER A 36 -11.56 -4.55 0.80
N ALA A 37 -11.99 -3.77 1.79
CA ALA A 37 -12.64 -4.24 3.00
C ALA A 37 -13.63 -3.18 3.53
N ALA A 38 -14.44 -3.60 4.50
CA ALA A 38 -15.23 -2.70 5.33
C ALA A 38 -14.75 -2.78 6.79
N LEU A 39 -14.71 -1.62 7.46
CA LEU A 39 -14.41 -1.51 8.89
C LEU A 39 -15.72 -1.37 9.66
N ASP A 40 -15.99 -2.27 10.60
CA ASP A 40 -17.08 -2.12 11.55
C ASP A 40 -16.62 -1.30 12.76
N ALA A 41 -16.73 0.03 12.65
CA ALA A 41 -16.28 0.97 13.67
C ALA A 41 -17.29 1.07 14.82
N GLN A 42 -16.83 0.91 16.06
CA GLN A 42 -17.61 1.27 17.24
C GLN A 42 -17.81 2.78 17.29
N ILE A 43 -19.06 3.24 17.40
CA ILE A 43 -19.38 4.68 17.54
C ILE A 43 -19.65 5.02 19.01
N ASP A 44 -20.28 4.12 19.74
CA ASP A 44 -20.52 4.22 21.16
C ASP A 44 -20.53 2.83 21.80
N ALA A 45 -20.97 2.73 23.06
CA ALA A 45 -20.98 1.47 23.81
C ALA A 45 -21.92 0.39 23.23
N LEU A 46 -22.90 0.77 22.39
CA LEU A 46 -23.97 -0.10 21.91
C LEU A 46 -24.10 -0.10 20.39
N SER A 47 -23.47 0.83 19.68
CA SER A 47 -23.64 1.00 18.25
C SER A 47 -22.34 0.90 17.45
N GLN A 48 -22.45 0.24 16.29
CA GLN A 48 -21.40 0.15 15.29
C GLN A 48 -21.86 0.78 13.97
N ARG A 49 -20.90 1.26 13.20
CA ARG A 49 -21.10 1.70 11.82
C ARG A 49 -20.09 1.04 10.92
N GLN A 50 -20.60 0.47 9.84
CA GLN A 50 -19.77 -0.03 8.77
C GLN A 50 -19.25 1.12 7.90
N ILE A 51 -17.94 1.14 7.67
CA ILE A 51 -17.23 2.10 6.83
C ILE A 51 -16.58 1.33 5.69
N GLN A 52 -17.03 1.56 4.46
CA GLN A 52 -16.43 1.01 3.25
C GLN A 52 -15.07 1.67 3.02
N LEU A 53 -13.97 0.91 3.08
CA LEU A 53 -12.61 1.42 2.94
C LEU A 53 -12.14 1.52 1.49
N ASP A 54 -12.76 0.79 0.57
CA ASP A 54 -12.43 0.83 -0.87
C ASP A 54 -12.69 2.22 -1.49
N LYS A 55 -13.63 2.97 -0.90
CA LYS A 55 -13.95 4.37 -1.26
C LYS A 55 -13.20 5.41 -0.45
N ARG A 56 -12.25 5.00 0.41
CA ARG A 56 -11.48 5.91 1.28
C ARG A 56 -10.01 5.86 0.89
N HIS A 57 -9.38 7.02 0.94
CA HIS A 57 -7.96 7.18 0.71
C HIS A 57 -7.28 7.21 2.08
N LEU A 58 -6.83 6.06 2.59
CA LEU A 58 -6.12 6.02 3.86
C LEU A 58 -4.74 6.66 3.66
N ALA A 59 -4.45 7.71 4.41
CA ALA A 59 -3.23 8.48 4.22
C ALA A 59 -1.98 7.62 4.48
N THR A 60 -1.00 7.73 3.59
CA THR A 60 0.31 7.11 3.74
C THR A 60 1.41 8.13 3.45
N GLY A 61 2.66 7.76 3.79
CA GLY A 61 3.82 8.36 3.13
C GLY A 61 3.98 7.83 1.70
N ARG A 62 5.04 8.25 1.00
CA ARG A 62 5.46 7.55 -0.21
C ARG A 62 5.81 6.10 0.15
N VAL A 63 5.41 5.18 -0.70
CA VAL A 63 5.67 3.76 -0.54
C VAL A 63 6.52 3.32 -1.71
N SER A 64 7.62 2.63 -1.40
CA SER A 64 8.51 2.05 -2.39
C SER A 64 8.07 0.63 -2.74
N LEU A 65 8.42 0.14 -3.93
CA LEU A 65 8.19 -1.25 -4.29
C LEU A 65 8.92 -2.23 -3.33
N PRO A 66 10.18 -1.98 -2.91
CA PRO A 66 10.85 -2.83 -1.92
C PRO A 66 10.11 -2.92 -0.58
N ALA A 67 9.51 -1.84 -0.09
CA ALA A 67 8.69 -1.86 1.12
C ALA A 67 7.47 -2.80 0.97
N VAL A 68 6.76 -2.74 -0.16
CA VAL A 68 5.63 -3.64 -0.44
C VAL A 68 6.09 -5.09 -0.50
N VAL A 69 7.16 -5.39 -1.24
CA VAL A 69 7.69 -6.77 -1.36
C VAL A 69 8.17 -7.30 0.00
N ARG A 70 8.81 -6.45 0.82
CA ARG A 70 9.23 -6.80 2.18
C ARG A 70 8.04 -7.21 3.04
N MET A 71 6.99 -6.39 3.06
CA MET A 71 5.75 -6.68 3.79
C MET A 71 5.13 -8.01 3.35
N LEU A 72 5.10 -8.29 2.04
CA LEU A 72 4.58 -9.56 1.51
C LEU A 72 5.36 -10.77 2.04
N ILE A 73 6.68 -10.65 2.16
CA ILE A 73 7.52 -11.74 2.68
C ILE A 73 7.36 -11.87 4.21
N THR A 74 7.44 -10.76 4.95
CA THR A 74 7.53 -10.80 6.42
C THR A 74 6.18 -10.92 7.11
N GLU A 75 5.14 -10.26 6.60
CA GLU A 75 3.82 -10.20 7.23
C GLU A 75 2.82 -11.17 6.60
N PHE A 76 2.87 -11.33 5.27
CA PHE A 76 1.97 -12.25 4.55
C PHE A 76 2.56 -13.65 4.37
N GLY A 77 3.81 -13.87 4.83
CA GLY A 77 4.46 -15.17 4.79
C GLY A 77 4.76 -15.69 3.39
N ILE A 78 4.84 -14.81 2.38
CA ILE A 78 5.16 -15.22 1.01
C ILE A 78 6.62 -15.67 0.92
N ALA A 79 6.82 -16.90 0.45
CA ALA A 79 8.16 -17.46 0.30
C ALA A 79 8.98 -16.67 -0.73
N PRO A 80 10.14 -16.11 -0.36
CA PRO A 80 10.98 -15.39 -1.29
C PRO A 80 11.62 -16.35 -2.29
N LEU A 81 11.70 -15.95 -3.56
CA LEU A 81 12.36 -16.75 -4.61
C LEU A 81 13.90 -16.74 -4.50
N ARG A 82 14.46 -15.79 -3.74
CA ARG A 82 15.90 -15.60 -3.58
C ARG A 82 16.28 -15.60 -2.10
N HIS A 83 17.41 -16.20 -1.78
CA HIS A 83 17.94 -16.23 -0.41
C HIS A 83 18.51 -14.88 0.04
N ASP A 84 19.01 -14.06 -0.90
CA ASP A 84 19.61 -12.75 -0.66
C ASP A 84 18.60 -11.59 -0.75
N TRP A 85 17.29 -11.89 -0.68
CA TRP A 85 16.23 -10.90 -0.90
C TRP A 85 16.37 -9.65 -0.04
N ARG A 86 16.76 -9.79 1.25
CA ARG A 86 16.93 -8.65 2.16
C ARG A 86 17.94 -7.65 1.62
N ALA A 87 19.13 -8.13 1.26
CA ALA A 87 20.21 -7.29 0.73
C ALA A 87 19.84 -6.64 -0.62
N ILE A 88 18.99 -7.29 -1.43
CA ILE A 88 18.48 -6.70 -2.67
C ILE A 88 17.49 -5.58 -2.36
N LEU A 89 16.53 -5.83 -1.47
CA LEU A 89 15.52 -4.84 -1.12
C LEU A 89 16.16 -3.63 -0.42
N ASP A 90 17.11 -3.83 0.50
CA ASP A 90 17.82 -2.76 1.20
C ASP A 90 18.58 -1.85 0.23
N ARG A 91 19.36 -2.44 -0.71
CA ARG A 91 20.06 -1.66 -1.74
C ARG A 91 19.11 -0.89 -2.65
N THR A 92 17.96 -1.47 -2.97
CA THR A 92 16.96 -0.84 -3.83
C THR A 92 16.28 0.31 -3.11
N GLU A 93 15.99 0.16 -1.81
CA GLU A 93 15.42 1.22 -0.98
C GLU A 93 16.33 2.46 -0.95
N THR A 94 17.63 2.27 -0.67
CA THR A 94 18.61 3.37 -0.66
C THR A 94 18.65 4.07 -2.02
N ALA A 95 18.63 3.33 -3.13
CA ALA A 95 18.59 3.93 -4.46
C ALA A 95 17.31 4.74 -4.72
N VAL A 96 16.17 4.31 -4.18
CA VAL A 96 14.91 5.07 -4.25
C VAL A 96 15.03 6.37 -3.45
N GLU A 97 15.49 6.31 -2.21
CA GLU A 97 15.68 7.48 -1.33
C GLU A 97 16.62 8.53 -1.95
N GLU A 98 17.72 8.08 -2.58
CA GLU A 98 18.67 8.94 -3.29
C GLU A 98 18.07 9.63 -4.52
N LEU A 99 17.13 8.99 -5.21
CA LEU A 99 16.41 9.59 -6.33
C LEU A 99 15.38 10.63 -5.87
N GLU A 100 14.83 10.47 -4.67
CA GLU A 100 13.82 11.38 -4.12
C GLU A 100 14.40 12.64 -3.48
N THR A 101 15.68 12.62 -3.13
CA THR A 101 16.40 13.76 -2.52
C THR A 101 17.13 14.65 -3.53
N ARG A 102 17.07 14.33 -4.82
CA ARG A 102 17.62 15.11 -5.94
C ARG A 102 16.55 15.95 -6.62
#